data_AF-A0A432F6C0-F1
#
_entry.id   AF-A0A432F6C0-F1
#
_cell.length_a   1.000
_cell.length_b   1.000
_cell.length_c   1.000
_cell.angle_alpha   90.00
_cell.angle_beta   90.00
_cell.angle_gamma   90.00
#
_symmetry.space_group_name_H-M   'P 1'
#
loop_
_entity.id
_entity.type
_entity.pdbx_description
1 polymer ?
#
loop_
_entity_poly.entity_id
_entity_poly.type
_entity_poly.pdbx_seq_one_letter_code
_entity_poly.pdbx_strand_id
1 'polypeptide(L)'
;MSESSAPKIEKWPFIVGDVALLIMAWLVYYHSETSFDGLEAFWCFACVAAGAWVMVLPFLKEFQAQADLTEAKELAASVEKISSVDAIAKQIESATEQWLHVEDRANEINAASREIAGKINAEAREFTEFLQKANDTEKNHLRLEVDKLGRAQGDWVKVVTGMLDHVFALNQAGRQSGKEALIKQLDNFQAACRDVARRVGVVTHEPKPEEGFDAGKHQLRDPEAEPEVGAKIIGIAAQGLSHQGQVLRKAVVVIEGEEPGQAPPDAGKPKPKAKAKAKKKA
;
A
#
# COMPACT_ATOMS: atom_id res chain seq x y z
N MET A 1 0.20 27.68 61.39
CA MET A 1 1.28 28.21 62.23
C MET A 1 0.67 28.96 63.41
N SER A 2 0.43 28.24 64.51
CA SER A 2 0.16 28.85 65.82
C SER A 2 1.13 28.18 66.76
N GLU A 3 2.24 28.87 67.08
CA GLU A 3 3.14 28.40 68.12
C GLU A 3 2.42 28.53 69.46
N SER A 4 1.76 27.44 69.87
CA SER A 4 1.25 27.31 71.23
C SER A 4 2.46 27.28 72.16
N SER A 5 2.71 28.42 72.80
CA SER A 5 3.77 28.59 73.80
C SER A 5 3.23 28.04 75.13
N ALA A 6 4.06 27.23 75.82
CA ALA A 6 3.69 26.58 77.07
C ALA A 6 3.13 27.61 78.08
N PRO A 7 2.07 27.27 78.83
CA PRO A 7 1.48 28.19 79.80
C PRO A 7 2.52 28.57 80.85
N LYS A 8 2.99 29.82 80.79
CA LYS A 8 3.91 30.37 81.78
C LYS A 8 3.14 30.55 83.07
N ILE A 9 3.41 29.71 84.05
CA ILE A 9 2.87 29.88 85.40
C ILE A 9 3.40 31.21 85.94
N GLU A 10 2.49 32.09 86.37
CA GLU A 10 2.87 33.35 86.99
C GLU A 10 3.66 33.06 88.27
N LYS A 11 4.94 33.47 88.30
CA LYS A 11 5.90 33.12 89.36
C LYS A 11 5.73 33.98 90.61
N TRP A 12 4.98 35.07 90.50
CA TRP A 12 4.72 36.06 91.55
C TRP A 12 4.07 35.51 92.82
N PRO A 13 3.00 34.68 92.80
CA PRO A 13 2.41 34.14 94.04
C PRO A 13 3.39 33.31 94.88
N PHE A 14 4.32 32.59 94.25
CA PHE A 14 5.33 31.80 94.94
C PHE A 14 6.45 32.66 95.52
N ILE A 15 6.89 33.69 94.78
CA ILE A 15 7.87 34.68 95.26
C ILE A 15 7.28 35.50 96.43
N VAL A 16 6.01 35.90 96.33
CA VAL A 16 5.29 36.61 97.40
C VAL A 16 5.16 35.74 98.65
N GLY A 17 4.89 34.44 98.48
CA GLY A 17 4.86 33.48 99.59
C GLY A 17 6.21 33.36 100.31
N ASP A 18 7.32 33.25 99.57
CA ASP A 18 8.66 33.18 100.14
C ASP A 18 9.07 34.48 100.85
N VAL A 19 8.80 35.64 100.23
CA VAL A 19 9.01 36.95 100.85
C VAL A 19 8.20 37.09 102.15
N ALA A 20 6.96 36.62 102.19
CA ALA A 20 6.15 36.63 103.41
C ALA A 20 6.74 35.73 104.52
N LEU A 21 7.28 34.56 104.17
CA LEU A 21 7.94 33.66 105.12
C LEU A 21 9.27 34.25 105.64
N LEU A 22 10.04 34.92 104.78
CA LEU A 22 11.26 35.65 105.18
C LEU A 22 10.95 36.84 106.10
N ILE A 23 9.87 37.58 105.82
CA ILE A 23 9.39 38.68 106.70
C ILE A 23 8.95 38.12 108.05
N MET A 24 8.24 36.99 108.07
CA MET A 24 7.85 36.32 109.33
C MET A 24 9.07 35.84 110.13
N ALA A 25 10.07 35.23 109.48
CA ALA A 25 11.32 34.85 110.12
C ALA A 25 12.08 36.06 110.69
N TRP A 26 12.10 37.18 109.96
CA TRP A 26 12.71 38.43 110.41
C TRP A 26 11.96 39.05 111.61
N LEU A 27 10.62 38.99 111.62
CA LEU A 27 9.81 39.47 112.73
C LEU A 27 10.03 38.65 114.01
N VAL A 28 10.17 37.33 113.90
CA VAL A 28 10.51 36.44 115.03
C VAL A 28 11.90 36.79 115.58
N TYR A 29 12.88 37.06 114.71
CA TYR A 29 14.23 37.48 115.12
C TYR A 29 14.23 38.85 115.84
N TYR A 30 13.42 39.81 115.38
CA TYR A 30 13.39 41.16 115.96
C TYR A 30 12.72 41.21 117.34
N HIS A 31 11.79 40.29 117.64
CA HIS A 31 11.06 40.25 118.92
C HIS A 31 11.76 39.45 120.03
N SER A 32 12.87 38.74 119.75
CA SER A 32 13.56 37.90 120.74
C SER A 32 14.61 38.70 121.53
N GLU A 33 14.24 39.24 122.70
CA GLU A 33 15.19 39.97 123.58
C GLU A 33 15.89 39.11 124.65
N THR A 34 15.66 37.79 124.73
CA THR A 34 16.35 36.94 125.72
C THR A 34 16.42 35.46 125.29
N SER A 35 17.64 34.91 125.22
CA SER A 35 18.02 33.48 125.05
C SER A 35 17.19 32.64 124.07
N PHE A 36 17.73 32.43 122.85
CA PHE A 36 17.20 31.53 121.82
C PHE A 36 16.93 30.12 122.37
N ASP A 37 15.65 29.72 122.46
CA ASP A 37 15.25 28.35 122.72
C ASP A 37 15.36 27.53 121.42
N GLY A 38 15.81 26.28 121.49
CA GLY A 38 16.12 25.45 120.31
C GLY A 38 14.93 25.21 119.38
N LEU A 39 13.72 25.43 119.88
CA LEU A 39 12.46 25.28 119.16
C LEU A 39 12.20 26.43 118.17
N GLU A 40 12.62 27.66 118.49
CA GLU A 40 12.46 28.83 117.59
C GLU A 40 13.41 28.75 116.39
N ALA A 41 14.64 28.29 116.61
CA ALA A 41 15.60 28.05 115.54
C ALA A 41 15.10 26.96 114.56
N PHE A 42 14.43 25.92 115.06
CA PHE A 42 13.81 24.89 114.23
C PHE A 42 12.69 25.45 113.35
N TRP A 43 11.78 26.27 113.91
CA TRP A 43 10.69 26.88 113.14
C TRP A 43 11.20 27.85 112.07
N CYS A 44 12.24 28.63 112.36
CA CYS A 44 12.86 29.51 111.38
C CYS A 44 13.48 28.72 110.21
N PHE A 45 14.22 27.65 110.52
CA PHE A 45 14.79 26.77 109.50
C PHE A 45 13.70 26.05 108.67
N ALA A 46 12.62 25.59 109.32
CA ALA A 46 11.48 24.98 108.64
C ALA A 46 10.78 25.97 107.69
N CYS A 47 10.68 27.25 108.08
CA CYS A 47 10.12 28.32 107.25
C CYS A 47 10.94 28.53 105.97
N VAL A 48 12.26 28.64 106.09
CA VAL A 48 13.18 28.84 104.96
C VAL A 48 13.22 27.59 104.05
N ALA A 49 13.24 26.39 104.64
CA ALA A 49 13.19 25.14 103.88
C ALA A 49 11.87 24.99 103.11
N ALA A 50 10.74 25.36 103.71
CA ALA A 50 9.44 25.36 103.05
C ALA A 50 9.38 26.41 101.92
N GLY A 51 9.92 27.61 102.14
CA GLY A 51 10.03 28.66 101.10
C GLY A 51 10.85 28.21 99.90
N ALA A 52 12.04 27.63 100.14
CA ALA A 52 12.87 27.06 99.10
C ALA A 52 12.17 25.91 98.34
N TRP A 53 11.43 25.05 99.04
CA TRP A 53 10.65 23.98 98.43
C TRP A 53 9.53 24.53 97.52
N VAL A 54 8.82 25.55 98.01
CA VAL A 54 7.74 26.25 97.27
C VAL A 54 8.30 26.96 96.02
N MET A 55 9.54 27.45 96.05
CA MET A 55 10.20 28.10 94.92
C MET A 55 10.57 27.12 93.78
N VAL A 56 10.82 25.84 94.08
CA VAL A 56 11.23 24.83 93.09
C VAL A 56 10.03 24.26 92.30
N LEU A 57 8.86 24.18 92.93
CA LEU A 57 7.63 23.65 92.32
C LEU A 57 7.23 24.26 90.97
N PRO A 58 7.23 25.60 90.76
CA PRO A 58 6.84 26.18 89.48
C PRO A 58 7.79 25.79 88.34
N PHE A 59 9.09 25.63 88.60
CA PHE A 59 10.05 25.23 87.57
C PHE A 59 9.85 23.78 87.13
N LEU A 60 9.61 22.85 88.06
CA LEU A 60 9.33 21.45 87.71
C LEU A 60 8.05 21.30 86.89
N LYS A 61 7.01 22.08 87.22
CA LYS A 61 5.75 22.08 86.46
C LYS A 61 5.90 22.70 85.07
N GLU A 62 6.73 23.74 84.93
CA GLU A 62 7.03 24.34 83.63
C GLU A 62 7.80 23.36 82.72
N PHE A 63 8.76 22.59 83.26
CA PHE A 63 9.46 21.53 82.49
C PHE A 63 8.56 20.35 82.12
N GLN A 64 7.69 19.88 83.03
CA GLN A 64 6.71 18.83 82.73
C GLN A 64 5.77 19.27 81.61
N ALA A 65 5.22 20.48 81.69
CA ALA A 65 4.33 21.03 80.67
C ALA A 65 5.03 21.21 79.31
N GLN A 66 6.32 21.59 79.30
CA GLN A 66 7.09 21.68 78.06
C GLN A 66 7.37 20.30 77.45
N ALA A 67 7.72 19.30 78.26
CA ALA A 67 7.95 17.93 77.83
C ALA A 67 6.67 17.30 77.23
N ASP A 68 5.54 17.43 77.92
CA ASP A 68 4.24 16.91 77.47
C ASP A 68 3.82 17.54 76.12
N LEU A 69 4.09 18.84 75.92
CA LEU A 69 3.78 19.53 74.66
C LEU A 69 4.70 19.10 73.52
N THR A 70 5.99 18.83 73.78
CA THR A 70 6.90 18.31 72.75
C THR A 70 6.52 16.90 72.33
N GLU A 71 6.20 16.03 73.29
CA GLU A 71 5.71 14.69 73.01
C GLU A 71 4.41 14.73 72.20
N ALA A 72 3.43 15.53 72.62
CA ALA A 72 2.17 15.68 71.88
C ALA A 72 2.38 16.19 70.44
N LYS A 73 3.34 17.11 70.21
CA LYS A 73 3.69 17.59 68.87
C LYS A 73 4.36 16.52 68.01
N GLU A 74 5.27 15.73 68.59
CA GLU A 74 5.91 14.61 67.90
C GLU A 74 4.92 13.50 67.56
N LEU A 75 4.01 13.17 68.47
CA LEU A 75 2.91 12.24 68.21
C LEU A 75 1.98 12.77 67.11
N ALA A 76 1.57 14.04 67.16
CA ALA A 76 0.73 14.64 66.13
C ALA A 76 1.41 14.62 64.75
N ALA A 77 2.69 14.99 64.67
CA ALA A 77 3.46 14.93 63.43
C ALA A 77 3.63 13.49 62.90
N SER A 78 3.75 12.51 63.80
CA SER A 78 3.83 11.09 63.43
C SER A 78 2.49 10.56 62.92
N VAL A 79 1.38 10.96 63.56
CA VAL A 79 0.02 10.61 63.11
C VAL A 79 -0.29 11.25 61.75
N GLU A 80 0.12 12.50 61.53
CA GLU A 80 0.01 13.17 60.23
C GLU A 80 0.78 12.39 59.15
N LYS A 81 2.02 11.98 59.44
CA LYS A 81 2.79 11.13 58.53
C LYS A 81 2.08 9.80 58.24
N ILE A 82 1.55 9.11 59.25
CA ILE A 82 0.79 7.86 59.05
C ILE A 82 -0.43 8.10 58.16
N SER A 83 -1.17 9.18 58.38
CA SER A 83 -2.33 9.53 57.55
C SER A 83 -1.95 9.83 56.10
N SER A 84 -0.80 10.48 55.88
CA SER A 84 -0.29 10.76 54.53
C SER A 84 0.14 9.48 53.81
N VAL A 85 0.71 8.51 54.53
CA VAL A 85 1.08 7.20 53.97
C VAL A 85 -0.16 6.39 53.61
N ASP A 86 -1.22 6.43 54.42
CA ASP A 86 -2.52 5.81 54.08
C ASP A 86 -3.14 6.43 52.82
N ALA A 87 -3.06 7.76 52.67
CA ALA A 87 -3.52 8.44 51.47
C ALA A 87 -2.72 8.04 50.21
N ILE A 88 -1.39 7.94 50.34
CA ILE A 88 -0.52 7.47 49.25
C ILE A 88 -0.83 6.00 48.91
N ALA A 89 -1.05 5.14 49.91
CA ALA A 89 -1.40 3.74 49.69
C ALA A 89 -2.72 3.60 48.89
N LYS A 90 -3.75 4.35 49.26
CA LYS A 90 -5.03 4.41 48.51
C LYS A 90 -4.86 4.92 47.09
N GLN A 91 -4.00 5.92 46.90
CA GLN A 91 -3.70 6.45 45.57
C GLN A 91 -2.96 5.42 44.71
N ILE A 92 -2.02 4.65 45.28
CA ILE A 92 -1.32 3.57 44.61
C ILE A 92 -2.31 2.44 44.24
N GLU A 93 -3.20 2.06 45.14
CA GLU A 93 -4.23 1.05 44.88
C GLU A 93 -5.13 1.48 43.72
N SER A 94 -5.65 2.71 43.76
CA SER A 94 -6.48 3.25 42.68
C SER A 94 -5.73 3.39 41.35
N ALA A 95 -4.47 3.84 41.37
CA ALA A 95 -3.64 3.90 40.17
C ALA A 95 -3.34 2.51 39.60
N THR A 96 -3.19 1.50 40.46
CA THR A 96 -2.98 0.10 40.06
C THR A 96 -4.23 -0.48 39.43
N GLU A 97 -5.41 -0.22 39.99
CA GLU A 97 -6.70 -0.62 39.40
C GLU A 97 -6.90 0.03 38.01
N GLN A 98 -6.62 1.32 37.89
CA GLN A 98 -6.66 2.02 36.60
C GLN A 98 -5.66 1.44 35.60
N TRP A 99 -4.46 1.06 36.05
CA TRP A 99 -3.46 0.42 35.20
C TRP A 99 -3.94 -0.94 34.67
N LEU A 100 -4.54 -1.77 35.52
CA LEU A 100 -5.13 -3.05 35.10
C LEU A 100 -6.23 -2.84 34.04
N HIS A 101 -7.08 -1.84 34.23
CA HIS A 101 -8.08 -1.47 33.22
C HIS A 101 -7.46 -1.01 31.89
N VAL A 102 -6.37 -0.24 31.94
CA VAL A 102 -5.64 0.17 30.73
C VAL A 102 -5.01 -1.04 30.05
N GLU A 103 -4.46 -1.98 30.79
CA GLU A 103 -3.90 -3.23 30.26
C GLU A 103 -4.97 -4.07 29.56
N ASP A 104 -6.15 -4.23 30.17
CA ASP A 104 -7.28 -4.93 29.55
C ASP A 104 -7.73 -4.25 28.25
N ARG A 105 -7.86 -2.92 28.24
CA ARG A 105 -8.20 -2.16 27.02
C ARG A 105 -7.12 -2.26 25.95
N ALA A 106 -5.85 -2.25 26.34
CA ALA A 106 -4.75 -2.45 25.41
C ALA A 106 -4.80 -3.85 24.78
N ASN A 107 -5.14 -4.88 25.57
CA ASN A 107 -5.33 -6.24 25.08
C ASN A 107 -6.52 -6.34 24.11
N GLU A 108 -7.66 -5.73 24.43
CA GLU A 108 -8.82 -5.64 23.51
C GLU A 108 -8.48 -4.92 22.20
N ILE A 109 -7.81 -3.77 22.27
CA ILE A 109 -7.39 -3.01 21.10
C ILE A 109 -6.41 -3.82 20.25
N ASN A 110 -5.46 -4.53 20.88
CA ASN A 110 -4.53 -5.40 20.18
C ASN A 110 -5.27 -6.55 19.47
N ALA A 111 -6.27 -7.15 20.10
CA ALA A 111 -7.10 -8.19 19.48
C ALA A 111 -7.90 -7.65 18.28
N ALA A 112 -8.58 -6.51 18.45
CA ALA A 112 -9.32 -5.86 17.37
C ALA A 112 -8.40 -5.44 16.22
N SER A 113 -7.20 -4.92 16.52
CA SER A 113 -6.20 -4.56 15.51
C SER A 113 -5.73 -5.77 14.70
N ARG A 114 -5.55 -6.93 15.35
CA ARG A 114 -5.24 -8.20 14.65
C ARG A 114 -6.38 -8.67 13.76
N GLU A 115 -7.63 -8.53 14.21
CA GLU A 115 -8.80 -8.88 13.40
C GLU A 115 -8.92 -7.97 12.16
N ILE A 116 -8.76 -6.65 12.35
CA ILE A 116 -8.76 -5.67 11.26
C ILE A 116 -7.63 -5.97 10.27
N ALA A 117 -6.42 -6.24 10.75
CA ALA A 117 -5.31 -6.64 9.90
C ALA A 117 -5.60 -7.94 9.14
N GLY A 118 -6.31 -8.89 9.76
CA GLY A 118 -6.81 -10.10 9.10
C GLY A 118 -7.78 -9.80 7.97
N LYS A 119 -8.79 -8.94 8.22
CA LYS A 119 -9.77 -8.51 7.23
C LYS A 119 -9.12 -7.77 6.06
N ILE A 120 -8.21 -6.83 6.33
CA ILE A 120 -7.47 -6.11 5.29
C ILE A 120 -6.68 -7.08 4.40
N ASN A 121 -6.02 -8.09 4.99
CA ASN A 121 -5.29 -9.10 4.21
C ASN A 121 -6.23 -9.99 3.39
N ALA A 122 -7.42 -10.33 3.91
CA ALA A 122 -8.43 -11.10 3.19
C ALA A 122 -8.98 -10.30 2.00
N GLU A 123 -9.43 -9.06 2.24
CA GLU A 123 -9.92 -8.16 1.20
C GLU A 123 -8.84 -7.89 0.14
N ALA A 124 -7.58 -7.67 0.52
CA ALA A 124 -6.49 -7.47 -0.44
C ALA A 124 -6.30 -8.68 -1.36
N ARG A 125 -6.46 -9.91 -0.85
CA ARG A 125 -6.43 -11.13 -1.66
C ARG A 125 -7.64 -11.20 -2.59
N GLU A 126 -8.83 -10.95 -2.09
CA GLU A 126 -10.07 -10.94 -2.90
C GLU A 126 -10.03 -9.89 -4.00
N PHE A 127 -9.53 -8.67 -3.71
CA PHE A 127 -9.33 -7.63 -4.73
C PHE A 127 -8.31 -8.06 -5.78
N THR A 128 -7.23 -8.73 -5.38
CA THR A 128 -6.23 -9.23 -6.33
C THR A 128 -6.82 -10.32 -7.23
N GLU A 129 -7.57 -11.26 -6.65
CA GLU A 129 -8.27 -12.31 -7.40
C GLU A 129 -9.33 -11.73 -8.34
N PHE A 130 -10.10 -10.74 -7.89
CA PHE A 130 -11.07 -10.04 -8.70
C PHE A 130 -10.41 -9.32 -9.89
N LEU A 131 -9.35 -8.57 -9.65
CA LEU A 131 -8.61 -7.88 -10.71
C LEU A 131 -8.01 -8.87 -11.70
N GLN A 132 -7.43 -9.97 -11.22
CA GLN A 132 -6.88 -11.01 -12.09
C GLN A 132 -7.99 -11.64 -12.95
N LYS A 133 -9.11 -12.01 -12.34
CA LYS A 133 -10.25 -12.62 -13.04
C LYS A 133 -10.89 -11.67 -14.06
N ALA A 134 -11.10 -10.40 -13.69
CA ALA A 134 -11.62 -9.38 -14.59
C ALA A 134 -10.67 -9.17 -15.78
N ASN A 135 -9.38 -9.04 -15.51
CA ASN A 135 -8.34 -8.87 -16.53
C ASN A 135 -8.29 -10.07 -17.49
N ASP A 136 -8.31 -11.30 -16.97
CA ASP A 136 -8.29 -12.51 -17.80
C ASP A 136 -9.57 -12.63 -18.65
N THR A 137 -10.72 -12.26 -18.09
CA THR A 137 -12.00 -12.27 -18.81
C THR A 137 -11.99 -11.24 -19.95
N GLU A 138 -11.58 -10.00 -19.68
CA GLU A 138 -11.49 -8.95 -20.69
C GLU A 138 -10.45 -9.29 -21.77
N LYS A 139 -9.27 -9.79 -21.38
CA LYS A 139 -8.26 -10.24 -22.36
C LYS A 139 -8.78 -11.34 -23.25
N ASN A 140 -9.48 -12.33 -22.71
CA ASN A 140 -10.05 -13.41 -23.50
C ASN A 140 -11.15 -12.89 -24.43
N HIS A 141 -11.99 -11.98 -23.96
CA HIS A 141 -13.00 -11.32 -24.78
C HIS A 141 -12.36 -10.53 -25.94
N LEU A 142 -11.40 -9.66 -25.64
CA LEU A 142 -10.69 -8.85 -26.64
C LEU A 142 -9.93 -9.72 -27.65
N ARG A 143 -9.30 -10.82 -27.21
CA ARG A 143 -8.67 -11.78 -28.13
C ARG A 143 -9.67 -12.35 -29.13
N LEU A 144 -10.87 -12.72 -28.66
CA LEU A 144 -11.92 -13.23 -29.53
C LEU A 144 -12.43 -12.16 -30.51
N GLU A 145 -12.53 -10.90 -30.08
CA GLU A 145 -12.90 -9.79 -30.98
C GLU A 145 -11.84 -9.55 -32.04
N VAL A 146 -10.56 -9.54 -31.65
CA VAL A 146 -9.42 -9.43 -32.59
C VAL A 146 -9.43 -10.57 -33.59
N ASP A 147 -9.63 -11.81 -33.14
CA ASP A 147 -9.70 -12.98 -34.03
C ASP A 147 -10.89 -12.90 -34.99
N LYS A 148 -12.04 -12.43 -34.52
CA LYS A 148 -13.23 -12.20 -35.37
C LYS A 148 -12.96 -11.13 -36.42
N LEU A 149 -12.39 -9.99 -36.02
CA LEU A 149 -12.03 -8.91 -36.95
C LEU A 149 -10.97 -9.38 -37.96
N GLY A 150 -9.97 -10.14 -37.52
CA GLY A 150 -8.96 -10.72 -38.40
C GLY A 150 -9.55 -11.66 -39.46
N ARG A 151 -10.52 -12.51 -39.08
CA ARG A 151 -11.27 -13.36 -40.04
C ARG A 151 -12.08 -12.51 -41.02
N ALA A 152 -12.84 -11.54 -40.53
CA ALA A 152 -13.63 -10.65 -41.35
C ALA A 152 -12.75 -9.86 -42.34
N GLN A 153 -11.58 -9.38 -41.90
CA GLN A 153 -10.60 -8.73 -42.75
C GLN A 153 -10.08 -9.69 -43.83
N GLY A 154 -9.72 -10.92 -43.46
CA GLY A 154 -9.27 -11.94 -44.41
C GLY A 154 -10.30 -12.23 -45.49
N ASP A 155 -11.58 -12.36 -45.12
CA ASP A 155 -12.66 -12.58 -46.08
C ASP A 155 -12.90 -11.37 -46.98
N TRP A 156 -12.84 -10.16 -46.42
CA TRP A 156 -12.97 -8.94 -47.19
C TRP A 156 -11.83 -8.76 -48.20
N VAL A 157 -10.60 -9.09 -47.81
CA VAL A 157 -9.43 -9.09 -48.72
C VAL A 157 -9.62 -10.08 -49.89
N LYS A 158 -10.21 -11.26 -49.64
CA LYS A 158 -10.54 -12.22 -50.72
C LYS A 158 -11.58 -11.64 -51.68
N VAL A 159 -12.62 -10.98 -51.16
CA VAL A 159 -13.65 -10.33 -51.99
C VAL A 159 -13.05 -9.25 -52.88
N VAL A 160 -12.23 -8.36 -52.32
CA VAL A 160 -11.56 -7.30 -53.09
C VAL A 160 -10.60 -7.89 -54.12
N THR A 161 -9.84 -8.92 -53.76
CA THR A 161 -8.96 -9.65 -54.69
C THR A 161 -9.74 -10.23 -55.87
N GLY A 162 -10.85 -10.94 -55.61
CA GLY A 162 -11.69 -11.50 -56.66
C GLY A 162 -12.32 -10.42 -57.56
N MET A 163 -12.77 -9.30 -56.97
CA MET A 163 -13.26 -8.15 -57.74
C MET A 163 -12.16 -7.61 -58.67
N LEU A 164 -10.95 -7.40 -58.16
CA LEU A 164 -9.83 -6.91 -58.97
C LEU A 164 -9.44 -7.89 -60.08
N ASP A 165 -9.59 -9.19 -59.86
CA ASP A 165 -9.33 -10.22 -60.89
C ASP A 165 -10.38 -10.18 -62.00
N HIS A 166 -11.66 -10.00 -61.66
CA HIS A 166 -12.71 -9.80 -62.67
C HIS A 166 -12.51 -8.51 -63.47
N VAL A 167 -12.10 -7.43 -62.81
CA VAL A 167 -11.78 -6.16 -63.49
C VAL A 167 -10.59 -6.33 -64.44
N PHE A 168 -9.54 -7.06 -64.01
CA PHE A 168 -8.39 -7.36 -64.87
C PHE A 168 -8.79 -8.21 -66.09
N ALA A 169 -9.56 -9.29 -65.87
CA ALA A 169 -10.04 -10.14 -66.96
C ALA A 169 -10.91 -9.35 -67.96
N LEU A 170 -11.77 -8.45 -67.47
CA LEU A 170 -12.58 -7.57 -68.31
C LEU A 170 -11.71 -6.62 -69.13
N ASN A 171 -10.69 -6.01 -68.52
CA ASN A 171 -9.75 -5.14 -69.24
C ASN A 171 -9.00 -5.92 -70.33
N GLN A 172 -8.53 -7.13 -70.01
CA GLN A 172 -7.83 -8.00 -70.96
C GLN A 172 -8.73 -8.40 -72.15
N ALA A 173 -10.00 -8.74 -71.90
CA ALA A 173 -10.98 -9.03 -72.94
C ALA A 173 -11.27 -7.79 -73.81
N GLY A 174 -11.33 -6.60 -73.19
CA GLY A 174 -11.44 -5.32 -73.88
C GLY A 174 -10.28 -5.05 -74.85
N ARG A 175 -9.05 -5.35 -74.42
CA ARG A 175 -7.84 -5.26 -75.27
C ARG A 175 -7.90 -6.22 -76.45
N GLN A 176 -8.34 -7.46 -76.21
CA GLN A 176 -8.51 -8.46 -77.28
C GLN A 176 -9.60 -8.06 -78.29
N SER A 177 -10.60 -7.27 -77.90
CA SER A 177 -11.62 -6.76 -78.83
C SER A 177 -11.09 -5.75 -79.86
N GLY A 178 -9.90 -5.16 -79.64
CA GLY A 178 -9.28 -4.19 -80.57
C GLY A 178 -10.00 -2.83 -80.71
N LYS A 179 -11.06 -2.56 -79.93
CA LYS A 179 -11.82 -1.30 -79.98
C LYS A 179 -11.20 -0.26 -79.05
N GLU A 180 -10.47 0.70 -79.59
CA GLU A 180 -9.72 1.70 -78.79
C GLU A 180 -10.57 2.50 -77.79
N ALA A 181 -11.79 2.90 -78.16
CA ALA A 181 -12.67 3.65 -77.27
C ALA A 181 -13.06 2.83 -76.02
N LEU A 182 -13.30 1.53 -76.20
CA LEU A 182 -13.63 0.61 -75.11
C LEU A 182 -12.41 0.36 -74.21
N ILE A 183 -11.23 0.19 -74.81
CA ILE A 183 -9.97 -0.01 -74.07
C ILE A 183 -9.72 1.18 -73.13
N LYS A 184 -9.81 2.42 -73.63
CA LYS A 184 -9.63 3.63 -72.82
C LYS A 184 -10.61 3.72 -71.64
N GLN A 185 -11.88 3.34 -71.86
CA GLN A 185 -12.89 3.32 -70.79
C GLN A 185 -12.58 2.26 -69.73
N LEU A 186 -12.19 1.05 -70.16
CA LEU A 186 -11.85 -0.03 -69.25
C LEU A 186 -10.53 0.20 -68.49
N ASP A 187 -9.55 0.87 -69.10
CA ASP A 187 -8.32 1.30 -68.43
C ASP A 187 -8.63 2.31 -67.32
N ASN A 188 -9.45 3.33 -67.62
CA ASN A 188 -9.88 4.31 -66.62
C ASN A 188 -10.68 3.66 -65.47
N PHE A 189 -11.59 2.73 -65.79
CA PHE A 189 -12.35 1.99 -64.79
C PHE A 189 -11.44 1.13 -63.89
N GLN A 190 -10.50 0.40 -64.49
CA GLN A 190 -9.54 -0.42 -63.76
C GLN A 190 -8.66 0.42 -62.84
N ALA A 191 -8.16 1.58 -63.31
CA ALA A 191 -7.39 2.50 -62.49
C ALA A 191 -8.21 2.99 -61.28
N ALA A 192 -9.47 3.37 -61.48
CA ALA A 192 -10.36 3.79 -60.40
C ALA A 192 -10.59 2.67 -59.37
N CYS A 193 -10.85 1.43 -59.81
CA CYS A 193 -10.98 0.28 -58.91
C CYS A 193 -9.71 0.01 -58.10
N ARG A 194 -8.53 0.15 -58.72
CA ARG A 194 -7.22 -0.01 -58.05
C ARG A 194 -6.98 1.08 -57.02
N ASP A 195 -7.37 2.31 -57.30
CA ASP A 195 -7.22 3.41 -56.34
C ASP A 195 -8.14 3.23 -55.13
N VAL A 196 -9.36 2.72 -55.33
CA VAL A 196 -10.25 2.33 -54.21
C VAL A 196 -9.63 1.18 -53.40
N ALA A 197 -9.10 0.16 -54.07
CA ALA A 197 -8.42 -0.95 -53.40
C ALA A 197 -7.14 -0.52 -52.66
N ARG A 198 -6.44 0.53 -53.13
CA ARG A 198 -5.24 1.02 -52.43
C ARG A 198 -5.57 1.63 -51.06
N ARG A 199 -6.73 2.29 -50.93
CA ARG A 199 -7.17 2.95 -49.67
C ARG A 199 -7.38 1.97 -48.52
N VAL A 200 -7.58 0.71 -48.84
CA VAL A 200 -7.83 -0.38 -47.89
C VAL A 200 -6.61 -1.30 -47.76
N GLY A 201 -5.48 -0.87 -48.33
CA GLY A 201 -4.19 -1.56 -48.24
C GLY A 201 -3.93 -2.61 -49.31
N VAL A 202 -4.84 -2.84 -50.27
CA VAL A 202 -4.63 -3.81 -51.37
C VAL A 202 -3.98 -3.11 -52.57
N VAL A 203 -2.83 -3.59 -53.00
CA VAL A 203 -2.04 -3.02 -54.10
C VAL A 203 -1.82 -4.07 -55.18
N THR A 204 -2.13 -3.70 -56.42
CA THR A 204 -1.86 -4.50 -57.62
C THR A 204 -0.47 -4.23 -58.17
N HIS A 205 0.27 -5.28 -58.48
CA HIS A 205 1.57 -5.23 -59.12
C HIS A 205 1.47 -5.79 -60.53
N GLU A 206 1.80 -4.97 -61.52
CA GLU A 206 1.86 -5.34 -62.93
C GLU A 206 3.28 -5.09 -63.45
N PRO A 207 4.04 -6.15 -63.78
CA PRO A 207 5.36 -5.98 -64.36
C PRO A 207 5.25 -5.41 -65.77
N LYS A 208 6.20 -4.56 -66.15
CA LYS A 208 6.22 -3.99 -67.49
C LYS A 208 6.70 -5.04 -68.50
N PRO A 209 6.20 -5.03 -69.74
CA PRO A 209 6.84 -5.77 -70.83
C PRO A 209 8.31 -5.39 -70.92
N GLU A 210 9.20 -6.35 -71.21
CA GLU A 210 10.66 -6.25 -71.21
C GLU A 210 11.35 -6.14 -69.83
N GLU A 211 10.59 -6.16 -68.72
CA GLU A 211 11.17 -6.24 -67.38
C GLU A 211 11.74 -7.63 -67.10
N GLY A 212 12.86 -7.69 -66.36
CA GLY A 212 13.50 -8.96 -66.00
C GLY A 212 12.68 -9.76 -64.98
N PHE A 213 12.74 -11.09 -65.09
CA PHE A 213 12.05 -11.96 -64.14
C PHE A 213 12.64 -11.85 -62.71
N ASP A 214 11.79 -11.57 -61.72
CA ASP A 214 12.11 -11.53 -60.28
C ASP A 214 11.31 -12.64 -59.57
N ALA A 215 12.00 -13.68 -59.10
CA ALA A 215 11.37 -14.82 -58.42
C ALA A 215 10.62 -14.44 -57.11
N GLY A 216 10.92 -13.28 -56.52
CA GLY A 216 10.22 -12.77 -55.34
C GLY A 216 8.83 -12.22 -55.66
N LYS A 217 8.64 -11.63 -56.84
CA LYS A 217 7.43 -10.90 -57.25
C LYS A 217 6.66 -11.58 -58.37
N HIS A 218 7.32 -12.41 -59.16
CA HIS A 218 6.79 -13.04 -60.36
C HIS A 218 6.73 -14.56 -60.21
N GLN A 219 5.77 -15.16 -60.90
CA GLN A 219 5.57 -16.59 -61.02
C GLN A 219 5.29 -16.91 -62.50
N LEU A 220 5.83 -18.03 -62.98
CA LEU A 220 5.53 -18.55 -64.32
C LEU A 220 4.12 -19.15 -64.35
N ARG A 221 3.55 -19.33 -65.56
CA ARG A 221 2.26 -20.01 -65.74
C ARG A 221 2.29 -21.45 -65.24
N ASP A 222 3.40 -22.15 -65.49
CA ASP A 222 3.72 -23.44 -64.88
C ASP A 222 4.56 -23.22 -63.61
N PRO A 223 4.05 -23.56 -62.41
CA PRO A 223 4.79 -23.40 -61.16
C PRO A 223 6.05 -24.28 -61.06
N GLU A 224 6.15 -25.36 -61.83
CA GLU A 224 7.29 -26.29 -61.82
C GLU A 224 8.37 -25.91 -62.84
N ALA A 225 8.10 -24.97 -63.74
CA ALA A 225 9.07 -24.52 -64.72
C ALA A 225 10.11 -23.59 -64.08
N GLU A 226 11.39 -23.84 -64.36
CA GLU A 226 12.48 -22.94 -63.97
C GLU A 226 12.68 -21.87 -65.06
N PRO A 227 12.69 -20.58 -64.69
CA PRO A 227 12.92 -19.50 -65.65
C PRO A 227 14.35 -19.56 -66.19
N GLU A 228 14.52 -19.37 -67.51
CA GLU A 228 15.84 -19.14 -68.08
C GLU A 228 16.48 -17.88 -67.46
N VAL A 229 17.79 -17.94 -67.20
CA VAL A 229 18.53 -16.85 -66.53
C VAL A 229 18.48 -15.59 -67.40
N GLY A 230 17.77 -14.56 -66.93
CA GLY A 230 17.59 -13.29 -67.65
C GLY A 230 16.37 -13.24 -68.57
N ALA A 231 15.43 -14.20 -68.47
CA ALA A 231 14.19 -14.21 -69.23
C ALA A 231 13.40 -12.90 -69.05
N LYS A 232 12.97 -12.34 -70.18
CA LYS A 232 12.17 -11.11 -70.24
C LYS A 232 10.68 -11.43 -70.23
N ILE A 233 9.92 -10.56 -69.59
CA ILE A 233 8.46 -10.65 -69.52
C ILE A 233 7.85 -10.10 -70.81
N ILE A 234 7.09 -10.93 -71.54
CA ILE A 234 6.33 -10.52 -72.74
C ILE A 234 4.92 -10.08 -72.37
N GLY A 235 4.33 -10.70 -71.33
CA GLY A 235 2.96 -10.41 -70.95
C GLY A 235 2.61 -10.84 -69.53
N ILE A 236 1.42 -10.45 -69.11
CA ILE A 236 0.87 -10.76 -67.79
C ILE A 236 -0.35 -11.66 -67.99
N ALA A 237 -0.34 -12.83 -67.38
CA ALA A 237 -1.49 -13.73 -67.34
C ALA A 237 -2.41 -13.42 -66.15
N ALA A 238 -1.84 -13.02 -65.00
CA ALA A 238 -2.59 -12.57 -63.84
C ALA A 238 -1.80 -11.51 -63.04
N GLN A 239 -2.49 -10.50 -62.53
CA GLN A 239 -1.88 -9.45 -61.72
C GLN A 239 -1.40 -9.97 -60.36
N GLY A 240 -0.26 -9.43 -59.90
CA GLY A 240 0.24 -9.63 -58.54
C GLY A 240 -0.55 -8.79 -57.55
N LEU A 241 -0.68 -9.25 -56.31
CA LEU A 241 -1.43 -8.57 -55.26
C LEU A 241 -0.66 -8.60 -53.95
N SER A 242 -0.67 -7.48 -53.23
CA SER A 242 -0.18 -7.38 -51.86
C SER A 242 -1.19 -6.66 -50.98
N HIS A 243 -1.28 -7.03 -49.71
CA HIS A 243 -2.10 -6.36 -48.72
C HIS A 243 -1.23 -5.87 -47.57
N GLN A 244 -1.22 -4.54 -47.34
CA GLN A 244 -0.41 -3.87 -46.31
C GLN A 244 1.09 -4.25 -46.35
N GLY A 245 1.62 -4.42 -47.56
CA GLY A 245 3.03 -4.78 -47.79
C GLY A 245 3.34 -6.28 -47.76
N GLN A 246 2.40 -7.14 -47.35
CA GLN A 246 2.54 -8.59 -47.46
C GLN A 246 2.05 -9.08 -48.83
N VAL A 247 2.85 -9.89 -49.52
CA VAL A 247 2.48 -10.46 -50.82
C VAL A 247 1.37 -11.50 -50.62
N LEU A 248 0.19 -11.24 -51.20
CA LEU A 248 -0.92 -12.19 -51.23
C LEU A 248 -0.76 -13.19 -52.37
N ARG A 249 -0.34 -12.69 -53.54
CA ARG A 249 -0.13 -13.49 -54.76
C ARG A 249 0.91 -12.82 -55.65
N LYS A 250 1.83 -13.62 -56.20
CA LYS A 250 2.81 -13.15 -57.19
C LYS A 250 2.14 -12.87 -58.54
N ALA A 251 2.68 -11.97 -59.34
CA ALA A 251 2.18 -11.74 -60.69
C ALA A 251 2.51 -12.95 -61.56
N VAL A 252 1.53 -13.48 -62.29
CA VAL A 252 1.76 -14.58 -63.22
C VAL A 252 2.14 -13.98 -64.56
N VAL A 253 3.36 -14.25 -65.01
CA VAL A 253 3.97 -13.65 -66.20
C VAL A 253 4.19 -14.69 -67.29
N VAL A 254 4.22 -14.23 -68.54
CA VAL A 254 4.54 -15.02 -69.73
C VAL A 254 5.90 -14.54 -70.25
N ILE A 255 6.85 -15.46 -70.44
CA ILE A 255 8.22 -15.18 -70.88
C ILE A 255 8.46 -15.53 -72.34
N GLU A 256 9.55 -15.03 -72.91
CA GLU A 256 9.99 -15.30 -74.29
C GLU A 256 10.20 -16.79 -74.57
N GLY A 257 9.35 -17.35 -75.45
CA GLY A 257 9.28 -18.79 -75.75
C GLY A 257 7.91 -19.45 -75.48
N GLU A 258 6.99 -18.77 -74.78
CA GLU A 258 5.65 -19.28 -74.45
C GLU A 258 4.56 -18.44 -75.16
N GLU A 259 3.65 -19.06 -75.94
CA GLU A 259 2.67 -18.31 -76.73
C GLU A 259 1.61 -17.59 -75.84
N PRO A 260 1.37 -16.28 -76.07
CA PRO A 260 0.35 -15.54 -75.35
C PRO A 260 -1.05 -15.87 -75.87
N GLY A 261 -1.74 -16.80 -75.21
CA GLY A 261 -3.15 -17.08 -75.54
C GLY A 261 -3.72 -18.41 -75.08
N GLN A 262 -2.90 -19.35 -74.59
CA GLN A 262 -3.43 -20.64 -74.16
C GLN A 262 -4.13 -20.52 -72.80
N ALA A 263 -5.39 -20.98 -72.74
CA ALA A 263 -6.12 -21.22 -71.50
C ALA A 263 -5.33 -22.22 -70.63
N PRO A 264 -5.52 -22.23 -69.29
CA PRO A 264 -4.87 -23.20 -68.43
C PRO A 264 -5.11 -24.62 -68.96
N PRO A 265 -4.09 -25.49 -69.01
CA PRO A 265 -4.32 -26.89 -69.36
C PRO A 265 -5.34 -27.47 -68.38
N ASP A 266 -6.44 -27.98 -68.94
CA ASP A 266 -7.52 -28.65 -68.25
C ASP A 266 -6.94 -29.74 -67.33
N ALA A 267 -6.98 -29.48 -66.02
CA ALA A 267 -6.54 -30.40 -64.97
C ALA A 267 -7.56 -31.53 -64.85
N GLY A 268 -7.63 -32.39 -65.88
CA GLY A 268 -8.79 -33.23 -66.09
C GLY A 268 -8.58 -34.52 -66.87
N LYS A 269 -7.34 -35.00 -67.11
CA LYS A 269 -7.13 -36.41 -67.56
C LYS A 269 -5.85 -37.01 -66.98
N PRO A 270 -5.94 -38.08 -66.16
CA PRO A 270 -4.75 -38.80 -65.71
C PRO A 270 -4.12 -39.58 -66.87
N LYS A 271 -2.82 -39.34 -67.11
CA LYS A 271 -2.00 -40.14 -68.03
C LYS A 271 -1.99 -41.62 -67.60
N PRO A 272 -2.14 -42.60 -68.52
CA PRO A 272 -2.10 -44.01 -68.17
C PRO A 272 -0.68 -44.43 -67.77
N LYS A 273 -0.54 -45.02 -66.58
CA LYS A 273 0.73 -45.58 -66.07
C LYS A 273 1.22 -46.69 -67.00
N ALA A 274 2.44 -46.54 -67.52
CA ALA A 274 3.14 -47.56 -68.28
C ALA A 274 3.41 -48.80 -67.41
N LYS A 275 3.01 -49.98 -67.90
CA LYS A 275 3.24 -51.28 -67.25
C LYS A 275 4.73 -51.59 -67.18
N ALA A 276 5.21 -51.89 -65.97
CA ALA A 276 6.56 -52.40 -65.72
C ALA A 276 6.77 -53.74 -66.46
N LYS A 277 7.82 -53.80 -67.28
CA LYS A 277 8.28 -55.04 -67.91
C LYS A 277 8.93 -55.93 -66.86
N ALA A 278 8.35 -57.12 -66.64
CA ALA A 278 8.97 -58.20 -65.90
C ALA A 278 10.30 -58.61 -66.56
N LYS A 279 11.41 -58.49 -65.83
CA LYS A 279 12.69 -59.11 -66.21
C LYS A 279 12.57 -60.62 -65.98
N LYS A 280 12.66 -61.37 -67.07
CA LYS A 280 12.90 -62.82 -67.11
C LYS A 280 14.34 -63.01 -67.60
N LYS A 281 15.21 -63.61 -66.79
CA LYS A 281 16.47 -64.29 -67.16
C LYS A 281 16.82 -65.17 -65.95
N ALA A 282 16.67 -66.48 -66.08
CA ALA A 282 17.62 -67.44 -66.68
C ALA A 282 18.56 -67.95 -65.60
#